data_AF-A0A2G9HTS8-F1
#
_entry.id   AF-A0A2G9HTS8-F1
#
_cell.length_a   1.000
_cell.length_b   1.000
_cell.length_c   1.000
_cell.angle_alpha   90.00
_cell.angle_beta   90.00
_cell.angle_gamma   90.00
#
_symmetry.space_group_name_H-M   'P 1'
#
loop_
_entity.id
_entity.type
_entity.pdbx_description
1 polymer ?
#
loop_
_entity_poly.entity_id
_entity_poly.type
_entity_poly.pdbx_seq_one_letter_code
_entity_poly.pdbx_strand_id
1 'polypeptide(L)'
;MPIASSRSIWPLNLSFSSSKINKPFIPTHSSHLLCKNSHKNGVALYPSTVADRVLMDIRNSGIIACLRAQSAEVAIEAARAALRGGILVLEVTMSTPGVFEVLQCLVHEYPWASIGVGTVLHREDAKNALKIGAKFLMSPVMLKEILDDVAEGQALYIPGAMTPTEILFASNAGAKIVKVYPVSALGAAAYIAEIKKPFPHIPLVASQGITIDSVGQYIENGASSVVLSDAIFEKKAMAQRNFDRINQLACLAASKADEALRQEVVFLSACRKPEACRKPEELAKRTM
;
A
#
# COMPACT_ATOMS: atom_id res chain seq x y z
N MET A 1 -7.98 -51.30 -43.48
CA MET A 1 -7.68 -51.09 -44.92
C MET A 1 -8.08 -49.68 -45.32
N PRO A 2 -7.28 -48.99 -46.16
CA PRO A 2 -6.64 -47.74 -45.73
C PRO A 2 -6.58 -46.60 -46.80
N ILE A 3 -5.86 -45.50 -46.49
CA ILE A 3 -5.23 -44.49 -47.40
C ILE A 3 -6.22 -43.45 -47.99
N ALA A 4 -5.98 -42.14 -48.18
CA ALA A 4 -4.81 -41.25 -48.40
C ALA A 4 -5.18 -39.82 -47.91
N SER A 5 -4.31 -38.95 -47.37
CA SER A 5 -3.09 -38.29 -47.87
C SER A 5 -3.28 -37.22 -48.96
N SER A 6 -3.00 -35.95 -48.63
CA SER A 6 -2.35 -34.90 -49.48
C SER A 6 -2.22 -33.63 -48.60
N ARG A 7 -1.05 -33.15 -48.14
CA ARG A 7 0.01 -32.39 -48.86
C ARG A 7 -0.61 -31.54 -50.00
N SER A 8 -0.45 -30.23 -50.12
CA SER A 8 0.63 -29.33 -49.71
C SER A 8 0.41 -27.94 -50.35
N ILE A 9 1.31 -26.99 -50.05
CA ILE A 9 1.74 -25.84 -50.89
C ILE A 9 1.11 -24.46 -50.58
N TRP A 10 1.99 -23.58 -50.09
CA TRP A 10 1.93 -22.11 -50.11
C TRP A 10 2.09 -21.55 -51.52
N PRO A 11 1.64 -20.31 -51.78
CA PRO A 11 2.61 -19.24 -52.03
C PRO A 11 2.26 -17.96 -51.24
N LEU A 12 3.19 -17.34 -50.51
CA LEU A 12 4.20 -16.36 -50.95
C LEU A 12 3.63 -15.04 -51.49
N ASN A 13 3.92 -13.99 -50.71
CA ASN A 13 4.18 -12.59 -51.04
C ASN A 13 3.06 -11.73 -51.63
N LEU A 14 2.67 -10.72 -50.84
CA LEU A 14 2.68 -9.33 -51.29
C LEU A 14 3.17 -8.43 -50.15
N SER A 15 4.09 -7.55 -50.53
CA SER A 15 4.92 -6.72 -49.67
C SER A 15 4.44 -5.26 -49.66
N PHE A 16 4.96 -4.53 -48.68
CA PHE A 16 5.05 -3.07 -48.56
C PHE A 16 3.76 -2.24 -48.45
N SER A 17 3.58 -1.65 -47.26
CA SER A 17 3.66 -0.19 -47.18
C SER A 17 4.11 0.24 -45.78
N SER A 18 5.33 0.74 -45.71
CA SER A 18 5.92 1.43 -44.59
C SER A 18 5.43 2.88 -44.58
N SER A 19 4.65 3.26 -43.56
CA SER A 19 4.38 4.68 -43.32
C SER A 19 4.40 5.02 -41.84
N LYS A 20 5.51 5.68 -41.48
CA LYS A 20 5.59 6.83 -40.57
C LYS A 20 5.35 6.56 -39.07
N ILE A 21 6.48 6.25 -38.44
CA ILE A 21 6.86 6.58 -37.08
C ILE A 21 6.38 8.00 -36.71
N ASN A 22 5.49 8.13 -35.72
CA ASN A 22 5.27 9.37 -35.00
C ASN A 22 5.93 9.25 -33.62
N LYS A 23 7.16 9.78 -33.51
CA LYS A 23 7.81 10.06 -32.23
C LYS A 23 7.16 11.32 -31.64
N PRO A 24 6.83 11.36 -30.34
CA PRO A 24 6.40 12.58 -29.70
C PRO A 24 7.56 13.58 -29.63
N PHE A 25 7.20 14.83 -29.92
CA PHE A 25 8.03 16.01 -30.05
C PHE A 25 8.69 16.39 -28.70
N ILE A 26 10.03 16.42 -28.66
CA ILE A 26 10.82 16.92 -27.53
C ILE A 26 11.28 18.33 -27.88
N PRO A 27 10.90 19.40 -27.15
CA PRO A 27 11.46 20.72 -27.37
C PRO A 27 12.89 20.77 -26.81
N THR A 28 13.87 20.89 -27.69
CA THR A 28 15.24 21.28 -27.35
C THR A 28 15.29 22.78 -27.10
N HIS A 29 15.48 23.19 -25.85
CA HIS A 29 16.12 24.47 -25.54
C HIS A 29 17.36 24.21 -24.70
N SER A 30 18.51 24.27 -25.39
CA SER A 30 19.80 24.49 -24.76
C SER A 30 19.92 25.99 -24.49
N SER A 31 19.95 26.35 -23.21
CA SER A 31 20.54 27.59 -22.76
C SER A 31 21.49 27.25 -21.61
N HIS A 32 22.77 27.22 -21.94
CA HIS A 32 23.86 27.22 -20.97
C HIS A 32 23.66 28.33 -19.95
N LEU A 33 23.37 27.96 -18.71
CA LEU A 33 23.57 28.80 -17.54
C LEU A 33 24.38 27.98 -16.53
N LEU A 34 25.69 28.16 -16.63
CA LEU A 34 26.65 27.87 -15.56
C LEU A 34 26.24 28.70 -14.34
N CYS A 35 25.51 28.11 -13.40
CA CYS A 35 25.35 28.67 -12.07
C CYS A 35 26.21 27.89 -11.09
N LYS A 36 27.21 28.59 -10.57
CA LYS A 36 28.22 28.11 -9.63
C LYS A 36 27.56 27.65 -8.32
N ASN A 37 28.18 26.64 -7.71
CA ASN A 37 27.95 26.17 -6.35
C ASN A 37 27.55 27.29 -5.38
N SER A 38 26.44 27.09 -4.68
CA SER A 38 26.13 27.75 -3.43
C SER A 38 25.33 26.79 -2.57
N HIS A 39 26.02 26.20 -1.58
CA HIS A 39 25.40 25.50 -0.46
C HIS A 39 24.31 26.37 0.16
N LYS A 40 23.07 25.87 0.23
CA LYS A 40 22.09 26.19 1.28
C LYS A 40 20.89 25.24 1.21
N ASN A 41 20.58 24.70 2.38
CA ASN A 41 19.52 23.76 2.74
C ASN A 41 18.20 23.93 1.97
N GLY A 42 17.87 22.92 1.17
CA GLY A 42 16.50 22.61 0.75
C GLY A 42 16.23 21.15 1.09
N VAL A 43 15.36 20.90 2.07
CA VAL A 43 14.88 19.54 2.37
C VAL A 43 14.09 19.09 1.14
N ALA A 44 14.55 18.03 0.48
CA ALA A 44 13.85 17.48 -0.67
C ALA A 44 12.46 17.00 -0.23
N LEU A 45 11.41 17.56 -0.84
CA LEU A 45 10.00 17.20 -0.64
C LEU A 45 9.63 15.83 -1.27
N TYR A 46 10.62 15.04 -1.69
CA TYR A 46 10.44 13.71 -2.29
C TYR A 46 10.91 12.62 -1.32
N PRO A 47 10.20 11.48 -1.22
CA PRO A 47 10.62 10.38 -0.37
C PRO A 47 12.03 9.93 -0.79
N SER A 48 12.98 10.04 0.13
CA SER A 48 14.40 9.79 -0.11
C SER A 48 14.73 8.29 -0.11
N THR A 49 13.87 7.46 0.48
CA THR A 49 14.09 6.01 0.61
C THR A 49 12.90 5.20 0.11
N VAL A 50 13.12 3.91 -0.16
CA VAL A 50 12.03 2.97 -0.50
C VAL A 50 11.04 2.89 0.66
N ALA A 51 11.55 2.82 1.89
CA ALA A 51 10.73 2.78 3.09
C ALA A 51 9.79 3.99 3.22
N ASP A 52 10.30 5.20 2.95
CA ASP A 52 9.49 6.43 3.04
C ASP A 52 8.46 6.51 1.92
N ARG A 53 8.79 6.03 0.72
CA ARG A 53 7.82 5.93 -0.38
C ARG A 53 6.68 4.98 -0.02
N VAL A 54 6.99 3.78 0.49
CA VAL A 54 5.94 2.82 0.88
C VAL A 54 5.07 3.39 2.00
N LEU A 55 5.68 4.04 3.00
CA LEU A 55 4.92 4.68 4.07
C LEU A 55 3.96 5.76 3.54
N MET A 56 4.40 6.53 2.54
CA MET A 56 3.57 7.51 1.85
C MET A 56 2.45 6.84 1.05
N ASP A 57 2.74 5.77 0.30
CA ASP A 57 1.74 5.00 -0.44
C ASP A 57 0.67 4.42 0.48
N ILE A 58 1.07 3.89 1.65
CA ILE A 58 0.15 3.36 2.67
C ILE A 58 -0.81 4.46 3.15
N ARG A 59 -0.28 5.63 3.50
CA ARG A 59 -1.10 6.76 3.98
C ARG A 59 -2.03 7.31 2.91
N ASN A 60 -1.54 7.42 1.67
CA ASN A 60 -2.32 8.00 0.57
C ASN A 60 -3.39 7.05 0.02
N SER A 61 -3.17 5.74 0.12
CA SER A 61 -4.14 4.74 -0.33
C SER A 61 -5.14 4.33 0.75
N GLY A 62 -4.78 4.44 2.03
CA GLY A 62 -5.61 4.06 3.17
C GLY A 62 -5.86 2.55 3.30
N ILE A 63 -5.36 1.73 2.37
CA ILE A 63 -5.58 0.28 2.31
C ILE A 63 -4.29 -0.46 1.95
N ILE A 64 -4.06 -1.58 2.62
CA ILE A 64 -3.12 -2.63 2.21
C ILE A 64 -3.92 -3.89 1.88
N ALA A 65 -3.80 -4.40 0.66
CA ALA A 65 -4.40 -5.69 0.30
C ALA A 65 -3.52 -6.85 0.81
N CYS A 66 -4.10 -7.78 1.55
CA CYS A 66 -3.40 -8.95 2.10
C CYS A 66 -3.87 -10.22 1.39
N LEU A 67 -3.02 -10.72 0.49
CA LEU A 67 -3.31 -11.88 -0.33
C LEU A 67 -2.82 -13.19 0.32
N ARG A 68 -3.74 -14.14 0.41
CA ARG A 68 -3.45 -15.55 0.70
C ARG A 68 -4.12 -16.41 -0.34
N ALA A 69 -3.39 -17.35 -0.93
CA ALA A 69 -3.92 -18.26 -1.93
C ALA A 69 -3.40 -19.68 -1.72
N GLN A 70 -4.02 -20.64 -2.42
CA GLN A 70 -3.65 -22.06 -2.34
C GLN A 70 -2.51 -22.45 -3.29
N SER A 71 -2.14 -21.56 -4.22
CA SER A 71 -1.02 -21.75 -5.15
C SER A 71 -0.49 -20.41 -5.67
N ALA A 72 0.72 -20.42 -6.23
CA ALA A 72 1.32 -19.26 -6.87
C ALA A 72 0.50 -18.76 -8.06
N GLU A 73 0.01 -19.67 -8.90
CA GLU A 73 -0.81 -19.34 -10.08
C GLU A 73 -2.06 -18.53 -9.69
N VAL A 74 -2.82 -19.00 -8.69
CA VAL A 74 -4.01 -18.29 -8.21
C VAL A 74 -3.65 -16.96 -7.56
N ALA A 75 -2.53 -16.91 -6.83
CA ALA A 75 -2.05 -15.68 -6.21
C ALA A 75 -1.70 -14.61 -7.24
N ILE A 76 -0.96 -14.97 -8.30
CA ILE A 76 -0.55 -14.04 -9.35
C ILE A 76 -1.79 -13.44 -10.03
N GLU A 77 -2.75 -14.26 -10.43
CA GLU A 77 -3.96 -13.78 -11.10
C GLU A 77 -4.83 -12.90 -10.19
N ALA A 78 -4.99 -13.27 -8.92
CA ALA A 78 -5.73 -12.48 -7.94
C ALA A 78 -5.04 -11.14 -7.65
N ALA A 79 -3.71 -11.12 -7.51
CA ALA A 79 -2.93 -9.91 -7.31
C ALA A 79 -3.04 -8.98 -8.53
N ARG A 80 -2.89 -9.51 -9.76
CA ARG A 80 -3.10 -8.74 -11.01
C ARG A 80 -4.48 -8.10 -11.03
N ALA A 81 -5.53 -8.85 -10.68
CA ALA A 81 -6.89 -8.33 -10.63
C ALA A 81 -7.07 -7.22 -9.59
N ALA A 82 -6.50 -7.39 -8.38
CA ALA A 82 -6.53 -6.38 -7.34
C ALA A 82 -5.77 -5.09 -7.72
N LEU A 83 -4.58 -5.22 -8.31
CA LEU A 83 -3.77 -4.09 -8.81
C LEU A 83 -4.49 -3.34 -9.93
N ARG A 84 -5.11 -4.05 -10.90
CA ARG A 84 -6.00 -3.43 -11.90
C ARG A 84 -7.21 -2.73 -11.28
N GLY A 85 -7.64 -3.19 -10.11
CA GLY A 85 -8.74 -2.60 -9.34
C GLY A 85 -8.34 -1.31 -8.60
N GLY A 86 -7.08 -0.89 -8.68
CA GLY A 86 -6.60 0.33 -8.04
C GLY A 86 -5.92 0.14 -6.69
N ILE A 87 -5.67 -1.11 -6.27
CA ILE A 87 -4.80 -1.36 -5.11
C ILE A 87 -3.38 -0.91 -5.44
N LEU A 88 -2.82 -0.06 -4.57
CA LEU A 88 -1.44 0.42 -4.68
C LEU A 88 -0.46 -0.35 -3.79
N VAL A 89 -0.93 -0.79 -2.62
CA VAL A 89 -0.12 -1.51 -1.62
C VAL A 89 -0.66 -2.93 -1.44
N LEU A 90 0.15 -3.93 -1.73
CA LEU A 90 -0.24 -5.34 -1.68
C LEU A 90 0.85 -6.17 -1.01
N GLU A 91 0.46 -7.01 -0.05
CA GLU A 91 1.30 -8.09 0.47
C GLU A 91 0.82 -9.45 0.00
N VAL A 92 1.76 -10.35 -0.26
CA VAL A 92 1.49 -11.78 -0.39
C VAL A 92 1.98 -12.48 0.86
N THR A 93 1.13 -13.28 1.49
CA THR A 93 1.46 -13.94 2.77
C THR A 93 2.37 -15.14 2.58
N MET A 94 3.32 -15.35 3.49
CA MET A 94 4.26 -16.50 3.50
C MET A 94 3.58 -17.87 3.47
N SER A 95 2.33 -17.96 3.91
CA SER A 95 1.51 -19.17 3.83
C SER A 95 1.04 -19.54 2.42
N THR A 96 1.21 -18.65 1.44
CA THR A 96 0.86 -18.93 0.04
C THR A 96 1.96 -19.80 -0.57
N PRO A 97 1.66 -21.02 -1.04
CA PRO A 97 2.66 -21.85 -1.71
C PRO A 97 3.27 -21.11 -2.91
N GLY A 98 4.60 -21.06 -2.99
CA GLY A 98 5.32 -20.34 -4.03
C GLY A 98 5.34 -18.81 -3.85
N VAL A 99 5.15 -18.28 -2.64
CA VAL A 99 5.14 -16.83 -2.34
C VAL A 99 6.28 -16.03 -3.01
N PHE A 100 7.50 -16.59 -3.08
CA PHE A 100 8.65 -15.91 -3.69
C PHE A 100 8.58 -15.85 -5.22
N GLU A 101 7.98 -16.85 -5.88
CA GLU A 101 7.68 -16.81 -7.32
C GLU A 101 6.65 -15.72 -7.61
N VAL A 102 5.58 -15.66 -6.78
CA VAL A 102 4.55 -14.62 -6.87
C VAL A 102 5.18 -13.25 -6.71
N LEU A 103 6.00 -13.06 -5.66
CA LEU A 103 6.70 -11.81 -5.42
C LEU A 103 7.56 -11.40 -6.62
N GLN A 104 8.38 -12.31 -7.15
CA GLN A 104 9.26 -12.04 -8.29
C GLN A 104 8.47 -11.60 -9.54
N CYS A 105 7.35 -12.27 -9.83
CA CYS A 105 6.46 -11.88 -10.92
C CYS A 105 5.88 -10.47 -10.70
N LEU A 106 5.32 -10.21 -9.52
CA LEU A 106 4.62 -8.94 -9.25
C LEU A 106 5.54 -7.74 -9.20
N VAL A 107 6.73 -7.85 -8.60
CA VAL A 107 7.70 -6.73 -8.57
C VAL A 107 8.21 -6.37 -9.96
N HIS A 108 8.30 -7.35 -10.86
CA HIS A 108 8.71 -7.14 -12.25
C HIS A 108 7.60 -6.48 -13.08
N GLU A 109 6.37 -6.98 -12.97
CA GLU A 109 5.22 -6.48 -13.75
C GLU A 109 4.69 -5.13 -13.25
N TYR A 110 4.78 -4.88 -11.94
CA TYR A 110 4.20 -3.71 -11.29
C TYR A 110 5.24 -2.93 -10.47
N PRO A 111 6.33 -2.42 -11.10
CA PRO A 111 7.41 -1.75 -10.38
C PRO A 111 6.96 -0.43 -9.72
N TRP A 112 5.81 0.12 -10.11
CA TRP A 112 5.20 1.29 -9.49
C TRP A 112 4.44 0.95 -8.20
N ALA A 113 3.93 -0.27 -8.04
CA ALA A 113 3.14 -0.67 -6.88
C ALA A 113 4.04 -1.00 -5.68
N SER A 114 3.55 -0.75 -4.47
CA SER A 114 4.23 -1.15 -3.25
C SER A 114 3.89 -2.60 -2.93
N ILE A 115 4.75 -3.53 -3.38
CA ILE A 115 4.59 -4.97 -3.19
C ILE A 115 5.49 -5.46 -2.06
N GLY A 116 4.92 -6.23 -1.14
CA GLY A 116 5.62 -6.77 0.02
C GLY A 116 5.24 -8.21 0.35
N VAL A 117 5.81 -8.70 1.45
CA VAL A 117 5.52 -10.05 1.97
C VAL A 117 5.00 -9.95 3.40
N GLY A 118 3.90 -10.64 3.65
CA GLY A 118 3.24 -10.68 4.95
C GLY A 118 3.44 -12.00 5.70
N THR A 119 3.20 -12.00 7.00
CA THR A 119 3.42 -13.18 7.86
C THR A 119 4.89 -13.64 7.86
N VAL A 120 5.82 -12.70 7.79
CA VAL A 120 7.25 -13.00 7.88
C VAL A 120 7.59 -13.28 9.34
N LEU A 121 8.03 -14.50 9.65
CA LEU A 121 8.33 -14.91 11.03
C LEU A 121 9.81 -15.22 11.27
N HIS A 122 10.60 -15.24 10.19
CA HIS A 122 12.00 -15.62 10.23
C HIS A 122 12.85 -14.62 9.46
N ARG A 123 14.04 -14.35 10.01
CA ARG A 123 15.07 -13.50 9.41
C ARG A 123 15.44 -13.92 7.99
N GLU A 124 15.48 -15.22 7.72
CA GLU A 124 15.86 -15.74 6.41
C GLU A 124 14.78 -15.45 5.34
N ASP A 125 13.50 -15.58 5.67
CA ASP A 125 12.40 -15.23 4.77
C ASP A 125 12.40 -13.74 4.44
N ALA A 126 12.68 -12.90 5.44
CA ALA A 126 12.87 -11.46 5.26
C ALA A 126 13.97 -11.18 4.23
N LYS A 127 15.16 -11.76 4.41
CA LYS A 127 16.30 -11.59 3.49
C LYS A 127 15.97 -12.03 2.06
N ASN A 128 15.30 -13.18 1.92
CA ASN A 128 14.91 -13.70 0.62
C ASN A 128 13.90 -12.78 -0.09
N ALA A 129 12.89 -12.30 0.64
CA ALA A 129 11.93 -11.33 0.11
C ALA A 129 12.61 -10.03 -0.36
N LEU A 130 13.52 -9.47 0.46
CA LEU A 130 14.25 -8.25 0.12
C LEU A 130 15.16 -8.44 -1.10
N LYS A 131 15.83 -9.58 -1.21
CA LYS A 131 16.68 -9.91 -2.37
C LYS A 131 15.88 -9.97 -3.68
N ILE A 132 14.63 -10.43 -3.63
CA ILE A 132 13.72 -10.47 -4.79
C ILE A 132 13.20 -9.07 -5.15
N GLY A 133 13.13 -8.16 -4.18
CA GLY A 133 12.69 -6.79 -4.38
C GLY A 133 11.40 -6.41 -3.62
N ALA A 134 11.04 -7.15 -2.57
CA ALA A 134 9.97 -6.72 -1.66
C ALA A 134 10.29 -5.31 -1.13
N LYS A 135 9.33 -4.39 -1.30
CA LYS A 135 9.46 -3.00 -0.83
C LYS A 135 9.08 -2.86 0.63
N PHE A 136 8.31 -3.80 1.16
CA PHE A 136 8.01 -3.88 2.59
C PHE A 136 7.81 -5.32 3.07
N LEU A 137 7.92 -5.49 4.39
CA LEU A 137 7.70 -6.73 5.10
C LEU A 137 6.69 -6.49 6.22
N MET A 138 5.85 -7.47 6.51
CA MET A 138 4.88 -7.39 7.59
C MET A 138 4.84 -8.68 8.41
N SER A 139 4.74 -8.52 9.73
CA SER A 139 4.67 -9.63 10.69
C SER A 139 3.44 -9.48 11.58
N PRO A 140 2.87 -10.58 12.09
CA PRO A 140 1.80 -10.52 13.09
C PRO A 140 2.30 -10.08 14.47
N VAL A 141 3.61 -10.13 14.70
CA VAL A 141 4.28 -9.77 15.95
C VAL A 141 5.52 -8.91 15.66
N MET A 142 6.13 -8.35 16.71
CA MET A 142 7.41 -7.67 16.61
C MET A 142 8.57 -8.66 16.69
N LEU A 143 9.39 -8.67 15.65
CA LEU A 143 10.65 -9.41 15.53
C LEU A 143 11.79 -8.41 15.34
N LYS A 144 12.58 -8.18 16.39
CA LYS A 144 13.63 -7.15 16.39
C LYS A 144 14.74 -7.47 15.41
N GLU A 145 15.06 -8.74 15.26
CA GLU A 145 16.06 -9.23 14.32
C GLU A 145 15.71 -8.94 12.86
N ILE A 146 14.43 -8.81 12.49
CA ILE A 146 14.03 -8.38 11.15
C ILE A 146 14.20 -6.87 11.02
N LEU A 147 13.81 -6.10 12.05
CA LEU A 147 13.96 -4.64 12.06
C LEU A 147 15.43 -4.22 11.97
N ASP A 148 16.31 -4.90 12.70
CA ASP A 148 17.76 -4.64 12.72
C ASP A 148 18.44 -4.98 11.37
N ASP A 149 17.88 -5.96 10.64
CA ASP A 149 18.44 -6.46 9.39
C ASP A 149 18.00 -5.67 8.15
N VAL A 150 16.85 -5.01 8.24
CA VAL A 150 16.38 -4.15 7.16
C VAL A 150 17.26 -2.91 7.19
N ALA A 151 18.26 -2.88 6.31
CA ALA A 151 19.14 -1.73 6.16
C ALA A 151 18.31 -0.45 5.99
N GLU A 152 18.75 0.63 6.64
CA GLU A 152 17.98 1.86 6.73
C GLU A 152 17.55 2.34 5.34
N GLY A 153 16.23 2.41 5.12
CA GLY A 153 15.64 2.86 3.87
C GLY A 153 15.51 1.84 2.73
N GLN A 154 16.04 0.62 2.88
CA GLN A 154 15.96 -0.43 1.84
C GLN A 154 14.52 -0.94 1.63
N ALA A 155 13.79 -1.13 2.74
CA ALA A 155 12.39 -1.53 2.74
C ALA A 155 11.71 -1.03 4.01
N LEU A 156 10.38 -0.99 4.01
CA LEU A 156 9.60 -0.71 5.21
C LEU A 156 9.32 -2.02 5.96
N TYR A 157 9.66 -2.10 7.25
CA TYR A 157 9.19 -3.20 8.10
C TYR A 157 8.03 -2.73 8.97
N ILE A 158 6.93 -3.50 8.95
CA ILE A 158 5.69 -3.21 9.66
C ILE A 158 5.46 -4.36 10.68
N PRO A 159 6.00 -4.24 11.90
CA PRO A 159 5.79 -5.24 12.93
C PRO A 159 4.35 -5.21 13.46
N GLY A 160 3.86 -6.37 13.87
CA GLY A 160 2.57 -6.49 14.53
C GLY A 160 2.67 -6.31 16.04
N ALA A 161 1.64 -5.71 16.64
CA ALA A 161 1.50 -5.53 18.07
C ALA A 161 0.03 -5.58 18.46
N MET A 162 -0.25 -6.01 19.69
CA MET A 162 -1.59 -6.07 20.25
C MET A 162 -1.81 -5.02 21.33
N THR A 163 -0.81 -4.74 22.17
CA THR A 163 -0.94 -3.93 23.40
C THR A 163 -0.23 -2.57 23.33
N PRO A 164 -0.59 -1.57 24.17
CA PRO A 164 0.14 -0.30 24.27
C PRO A 164 1.64 -0.46 24.46
N THR A 165 2.07 -1.42 25.29
CA THR A 165 3.49 -1.70 25.55
C THR A 165 4.20 -2.19 24.30
N GLU A 166 3.62 -3.14 23.57
CA GLU A 166 4.21 -3.67 22.33
C GLU A 166 4.27 -2.60 21.23
N ILE A 167 3.23 -1.77 21.11
CA ILE A 167 3.17 -0.67 20.14
C ILE A 167 4.27 0.36 20.44
N LEU A 168 4.39 0.78 21.69
CA LEU A 168 5.44 1.72 22.11
C LEU A 168 6.83 1.11 21.92
N PHE A 169 7.02 -0.16 22.28
CA PHE A 169 8.27 -0.88 22.09
C PHE A 169 8.68 -0.92 20.62
N ALA A 170 7.78 -1.28 19.71
CA ALA A 170 8.05 -1.32 18.28
C ALA A 170 8.42 0.07 17.73
N SER A 171 7.70 1.12 18.14
CA SER A 171 8.00 2.49 17.74
C SER A 171 9.38 2.94 18.24
N ASN A 172 9.70 2.68 19.51
CA ASN A 172 11.00 3.04 20.10
C ASN A 172 12.17 2.26 19.47
N ALA A 173 11.91 1.04 18.99
CA ALA A 173 12.89 0.24 18.27
C ALA A 173 13.16 0.77 16.85
N GLY A 174 12.37 1.74 16.35
CA GLY A 174 12.56 2.38 15.05
C GLY A 174 11.53 2.00 13.99
N ALA A 175 10.46 1.26 14.34
CA ALA A 175 9.39 0.98 13.39
C ALA A 175 8.68 2.29 12.98
N LYS A 176 8.64 2.59 11.68
CA LYS A 176 8.00 3.81 11.15
C LYS A 176 6.47 3.77 11.21
N ILE A 177 5.90 2.57 11.33
CA ILE A 177 4.47 2.29 11.43
C ILE A 177 4.27 0.91 12.07
N VAL A 178 3.23 0.76 12.90
CA VAL A 178 2.94 -0.48 13.63
C VAL A 178 1.60 -1.05 13.21
N LYS A 179 1.53 -2.36 12.96
CA LYS A 179 0.29 -3.08 12.70
C LYS A 179 -0.39 -3.46 14.01
N VAL A 180 -1.62 -3.00 14.23
CA VAL A 180 -2.47 -3.43 15.34
C VAL A 180 -3.23 -4.69 14.92
N TYR A 181 -2.92 -5.81 15.57
CA TYR A 181 -3.43 -7.12 15.19
C TYR A 181 -3.61 -8.03 16.42
N PRO A 182 -4.72 -8.79 16.52
CA PRO A 182 -5.92 -8.79 15.67
C PRO A 182 -6.98 -7.78 16.12
N VAL A 183 -7.22 -6.70 15.35
CA VAL A 183 -8.01 -5.55 15.83
C VAL A 183 -9.50 -5.87 16.08
N SER A 184 -10.11 -6.76 15.29
CA SER A 184 -11.53 -7.13 15.42
C SER A 184 -11.86 -7.71 16.80
N ALA A 185 -10.93 -8.45 17.40
CA ALA A 185 -11.08 -9.06 18.72
C ALA A 185 -10.87 -8.07 19.88
N LEU A 186 -10.39 -6.86 19.60
CA LEU A 186 -9.99 -5.87 20.60
C LEU A 186 -10.99 -4.70 20.73
N GLY A 187 -12.14 -4.78 20.08
CA GLY A 187 -13.09 -3.67 19.98
C GLY A 187 -12.99 -2.88 18.67
N ALA A 188 -12.37 -3.45 17.64
CA ALA A 188 -12.35 -2.91 16.27
C ALA A 188 -11.81 -1.47 16.21
N ALA A 189 -12.47 -0.56 15.49
CA ALA A 189 -12.01 0.82 15.31
C ALA A 189 -11.87 1.59 16.64
N ALA A 190 -12.71 1.29 17.64
CA ALA A 190 -12.62 1.95 18.94
C ALA A 190 -11.29 1.67 19.65
N TYR A 191 -10.73 0.47 19.46
CA TYR A 191 -9.41 0.14 20.01
C TYR A 191 -8.31 1.04 19.44
N ILE A 192 -8.36 1.33 18.14
CA ILE A 192 -7.40 2.24 17.50
C ILE A 192 -7.49 3.62 18.15
N ALA A 193 -8.70 4.16 18.33
CA ALA A 193 -8.88 5.46 18.98
C ALA A 193 -8.33 5.47 20.41
N GLU A 194 -8.55 4.40 21.20
CA GLU A 194 -8.00 4.30 22.56
C GLU A 194 -6.46 4.29 22.57
N ILE A 195 -5.82 3.61 21.61
CA ILE A 195 -4.34 3.64 21.46
C ILE A 195 -3.84 5.02 21.02
N LYS A 196 -4.58 5.71 20.15
CA LYS A 196 -4.19 7.04 19.66
C LYS A 196 -4.24 8.12 20.75
N LYS A 197 -4.99 7.95 21.85
CA LYS A 197 -5.02 8.90 22.98
C LYS A 197 -3.63 9.09 23.62
N PRO A 198 -2.94 8.04 24.12
CA PRO A 198 -1.57 8.18 24.63
C PRO A 198 -0.52 8.30 23.53
N PHE A 199 -0.77 7.77 22.33
CA PHE A 199 0.21 7.71 21.23
C PHE A 199 -0.27 8.39 19.93
N PRO A 200 -0.60 9.70 19.96
CA PRO A 200 -1.15 10.38 18.79
C PRO A 200 -0.15 10.47 17.63
N HIS A 201 1.15 10.37 17.91
CA HIS A 201 2.23 10.47 16.93
C HIS A 201 2.64 9.14 16.30
N ILE A 202 2.26 7.98 16.88
CA ILE A 202 2.62 6.66 16.32
C ILE A 202 1.66 6.33 15.17
N PRO A 203 2.14 6.10 13.94
CA PRO A 203 1.32 5.64 12.83
C PRO A 203 0.90 4.20 13.04
N LEU A 204 -0.38 3.89 12.81
CA LEU A 204 -0.97 2.56 13.02
C LEU A 204 -1.63 2.04 11.76
N VAL A 205 -1.49 0.74 11.50
CA VAL A 205 -2.31 0.02 10.52
C VAL A 205 -3.25 -0.92 11.28
N ALA A 206 -4.55 -0.83 11.06
CA ALA A 206 -5.50 -1.79 11.64
C ALA A 206 -5.57 -3.05 10.77
N SER A 207 -5.58 -4.24 11.37
CA SER A 207 -5.58 -5.49 10.61
C SER A 207 -6.43 -6.59 11.27
N GLN A 208 -7.00 -7.44 10.41
CA GLN A 208 -7.84 -8.63 10.72
C GLN A 208 -9.31 -8.29 11.00
N GLY A 209 -10.20 -8.95 10.24
CA GLY A 209 -11.66 -8.86 10.41
C GLY A 209 -12.30 -7.57 9.89
N ILE A 210 -11.60 -6.82 9.04
CA ILE A 210 -12.06 -5.53 8.50
C ILE A 210 -12.81 -5.78 7.18
N THR A 211 -13.98 -5.16 7.04
CA THR A 211 -14.80 -5.15 5.82
C THR A 211 -14.55 -3.88 5.02
N ILE A 212 -14.92 -3.85 3.73
CA ILE A 212 -14.79 -2.64 2.91
C ILE A 212 -15.63 -1.48 3.48
N ASP A 213 -16.83 -1.75 3.97
CA ASP A 213 -17.72 -0.71 4.51
C ASP A 213 -17.21 -0.10 5.82
N SER A 214 -16.36 -0.81 6.57
CA SER A 214 -15.81 -0.32 7.85
C SER A 214 -14.51 0.49 7.68
N VAL A 215 -13.94 0.57 6.47
CA VAL A 215 -12.66 1.27 6.20
C VAL A 215 -12.68 2.70 6.75
N GLY A 216 -13.73 3.48 6.46
CA GLY A 216 -13.83 4.87 6.90
C GLY A 216 -13.79 5.02 8.42
N GLN A 217 -14.50 4.14 9.14
CA GLN A 217 -14.52 4.16 10.60
C GLN A 217 -13.12 3.98 11.20
N TYR A 218 -12.29 3.09 10.65
CA TYR A 218 -10.93 2.92 11.16
C TYR A 218 -10.03 4.14 10.90
N ILE A 219 -10.14 4.74 9.72
CA ILE A 219 -9.38 5.93 9.34
C ILE A 219 -9.77 7.11 10.24
N GLU A 220 -11.07 7.35 10.43
CA GLU A 220 -11.59 8.39 11.35
C GLU A 220 -11.11 8.21 12.79
N ASN A 221 -10.90 6.96 13.23
CA ASN A 221 -10.38 6.65 14.56
C ASN A 221 -8.83 6.70 14.65
N GLY A 222 -8.17 7.18 13.59
CA GLY A 222 -6.74 7.50 13.56
C GLY A 222 -5.83 6.40 13.01
N ALA A 223 -6.39 5.38 12.35
CA ALA A 223 -5.59 4.44 11.58
C ALA A 223 -5.02 5.13 10.33
N SER A 224 -3.73 4.95 10.05
CA SER A 224 -3.11 5.43 8.81
C SER A 224 -3.55 4.64 7.58
N SER A 225 -3.94 3.38 7.79
CA SER A 225 -4.56 2.51 6.79
C SER A 225 -5.18 1.29 7.47
N VAL A 226 -5.90 0.50 6.68
CA VAL A 226 -6.41 -0.82 7.08
C VAL A 226 -5.87 -1.93 6.19
N VAL A 227 -5.74 -3.14 6.74
CA VAL A 227 -5.44 -4.35 5.95
C VAL A 227 -6.74 -5.06 5.57
N LEU A 228 -6.99 -5.22 4.27
CA LEU A 228 -8.12 -5.97 3.73
C LEU A 228 -7.63 -7.29 3.11
N SER A 229 -8.14 -8.41 3.61
CA SER A 229 -7.83 -9.75 3.08
C SER A 229 -9.07 -10.36 2.42
N ASP A 230 -9.82 -11.22 3.11
CA ASP A 230 -11.05 -11.86 2.62
C ASP A 230 -12.09 -10.88 2.03
N ALA A 231 -12.05 -9.60 2.42
CA ALA A 231 -12.92 -8.56 1.89
C ALA A 231 -12.63 -8.21 0.41
N ILE A 232 -11.37 -8.34 -0.03
CA ILE A 232 -10.95 -8.20 -1.44
C ILE A 232 -10.82 -9.57 -2.08
N PHE A 233 -10.15 -10.50 -1.39
CA PHE A 233 -9.86 -11.86 -1.84
C PHE A 233 -10.94 -12.84 -1.38
N GLU A 234 -12.18 -12.56 -1.75
CA GLU A 234 -13.37 -13.33 -1.35
C GLU A 234 -13.16 -14.83 -1.60
N LYS A 235 -13.27 -15.66 -0.56
CA LYS A 235 -12.94 -17.10 -0.62
C LYS A 235 -13.62 -17.84 -1.77
N LYS A 236 -14.91 -17.53 -2.01
CA LYS A 236 -15.68 -18.14 -3.11
C LYS A 236 -15.14 -17.71 -4.48
N ALA A 237 -14.87 -16.43 -4.67
CA ALA A 237 -14.29 -15.92 -5.90
C ALA A 237 -12.90 -16.51 -6.18
N MET A 238 -12.05 -16.60 -5.15
CA MET A 238 -10.73 -17.24 -5.24
C MET A 238 -10.84 -18.72 -5.64
N ALA A 239 -11.72 -19.48 -5.00
CA ALA A 239 -11.95 -20.90 -5.31
C ALA A 239 -12.49 -21.11 -6.73
N GLN A 240 -13.30 -20.18 -7.24
CA GLN A 240 -13.88 -20.24 -8.57
C GLN A 240 -13.00 -19.57 -9.64
N ARG A 241 -11.82 -19.05 -9.26
CA ARG A 241 -10.95 -18.24 -10.14
C ARG A 241 -11.69 -17.07 -10.80
N ASN A 242 -12.67 -16.50 -10.10
CA ASN A 242 -13.44 -15.33 -10.55
C ASN A 242 -12.67 -14.05 -10.24
N PHE A 243 -11.65 -13.77 -11.05
CA PHE A 243 -10.76 -12.63 -10.84
C PHE A 243 -11.42 -11.29 -11.20
N ASP A 244 -12.50 -11.28 -12.00
CA ASP A 244 -13.30 -10.08 -12.23
C ASP A 244 -13.99 -9.63 -10.94
N ARG A 245 -14.48 -10.58 -10.12
CA ARG A 245 -15.01 -10.26 -8.79
C ARG A 245 -13.94 -9.67 -7.88
N ILE A 246 -12.71 -10.19 -7.91
CA ILE A 246 -11.58 -9.63 -7.14
C ILE A 246 -11.28 -8.19 -7.57
N ASN A 247 -11.28 -7.93 -8.88
CA ASN A 247 -11.08 -6.58 -9.42
C ASN A 247 -12.18 -5.61 -8.96
N GLN A 248 -13.45 -6.02 -9.00
CA GLN A 248 -14.58 -5.20 -8.54
C GLN A 248 -14.48 -4.88 -7.05
N LEU A 249 -14.16 -5.87 -6.21
CA LEU A 249 -13.98 -5.68 -4.77
C LEU A 249 -12.80 -4.75 -4.46
N ALA A 250 -11.69 -4.90 -5.18
CA ALA A 250 -10.53 -4.01 -5.08
C ALA A 250 -10.88 -2.56 -5.47
N CYS A 251 -11.65 -2.36 -6.54
CA CYS A 251 -12.12 -1.04 -6.98
C CYS A 251 -13.03 -0.39 -5.93
N LEU A 252 -13.99 -1.14 -5.39
CA LEU A 252 -14.85 -0.67 -4.32
C LEU A 252 -14.04 -0.29 -3.07
N ALA A 253 -13.07 -1.12 -2.69
CA ALA A 253 -12.19 -0.87 -1.55
C ALA A 253 -11.38 0.42 -1.74
N ALA A 254 -10.72 0.59 -2.89
CA ALA A 254 -9.95 1.78 -3.20
C ALA A 254 -10.81 3.06 -3.18
N SER A 255 -12.02 3.01 -3.74
CA SER A 255 -12.98 4.12 -3.69
C SER A 255 -13.37 4.48 -2.25
N LYS A 256 -13.64 3.49 -1.40
CA LYS A 256 -14.04 3.71 -0.01
C LYS A 256 -12.94 4.34 0.83
N ALA A 257 -11.69 3.96 0.60
CA ALA A 257 -10.56 4.60 1.27
C ALA A 257 -10.32 6.04 0.79
N ASP A 258 -10.41 6.31 -0.51
CA ASP A 258 -10.29 7.68 -1.04
C ASP A 258 -11.39 8.60 -0.48
N GLU A 259 -12.64 8.11 -0.39
CA GLU A 259 -13.74 8.82 0.27
C GLU A 259 -13.40 9.18 1.73
N ALA A 260 -12.93 8.20 2.51
CA ALA A 260 -12.59 8.38 3.92
C ALA A 260 -11.44 9.37 4.14
N LEU A 261 -10.36 9.24 3.35
CA LEU A 261 -9.20 10.13 3.45
C LEU A 261 -9.55 11.58 3.09
N ARG A 262 -10.42 11.80 2.09
CA ARG A 262 -10.90 13.15 1.75
C ARG A 262 -11.73 13.76 2.87
N GLN A 263 -12.60 12.99 3.50
CA GLN A 263 -13.40 13.45 4.64
C GLN A 263 -12.53 13.84 5.83
N GLU A 264 -11.47 13.07 6.12
CA GLU A 264 -10.51 13.40 7.18
C GLU A 264 -9.78 14.73 6.91
N VAL A 265 -9.34 14.97 5.67
CA VAL A 265 -8.70 16.24 5.28
C VAL A 265 -9.65 17.42 5.46
N VAL A 266 -10.92 17.26 5.06
CA VAL A 266 -11.94 18.30 5.25
C VAL A 266 -12.16 18.56 6.74
N PHE A 267 -12.30 17.53 7.56
CA PHE A 267 -12.47 17.65 9.01
C PHE A 267 -11.28 18.37 9.67
N LEU A 268 -10.05 17.95 9.38
CA LEU A 268 -8.83 18.58 9.90
C LEU A 268 -8.69 20.03 9.43
N SER A 269 -9.09 20.35 8.20
CA SER A 269 -9.08 21.73 7.69
C SER A 269 -10.14 22.61 8.36
N ALA A 270 -11.30 22.05 8.70
CA ALA A 270 -12.37 22.74 9.41
C ALA A 270 -11.98 22.99 10.87
N CYS A 271 -11.39 22.01 11.56
CA CYS A 271 -10.88 22.19 12.94
C CYS A 271 -9.69 23.15 13.03
N ARG A 272 -8.93 23.34 11.94
CA ARG A 272 -7.84 24.34 11.88
C ARG A 272 -8.30 25.75 11.55
N LYS A 273 -9.58 25.99 11.24
CA LYS A 273 -10.08 27.38 11.20
C LYS A 273 -10.12 27.87 12.65
N PRO A 274 -9.31 28.87 13.02
CA PRO A 274 -9.49 29.48 14.33
C PRO A 274 -10.90 30.06 14.35
N GLU A 275 -11.70 29.69 15.35
CA GLU A 275 -12.83 30.53 15.75
C GLU A 275 -12.28 31.95 15.84
N ALA A 276 -12.81 32.82 14.98
CA ALA A 276 -12.35 34.18 14.87
C ALA A 276 -12.26 34.78 16.28
N CYS A 277 -11.05 35.20 16.64
CA CYS A 277 -10.74 36.02 17.78
C CYS A 277 -11.76 37.16 17.85
N ARG A 278 -12.84 36.99 18.63
CA ARG A 278 -13.71 38.11 19.00
C ARG A 278 -12.85 38.97 19.91
N LYS A 279 -12.38 40.09 19.37
CA LYS A 279 -11.77 41.15 20.18
C LYS A 279 -12.70 41.47 21.34
N PRO A 280 -12.24 41.46 22.60
CA PRO A 280 -13.05 41.86 23.75
C PRO A 280 -13.12 43.39 23.86
N GLU A 281 -13.68 44.07 22.85
CA GLU A 281 -13.84 45.54 22.90
C GLU A 281 -15.22 46.07 22.48
N GLU A 282 -16.20 45.21 22.18
CA GLU A 282 -17.55 45.67 21.79
C GLU A 282 -18.68 45.19 22.72
N LEU A 283 -18.37 45.02 24.01
CA LEU A 283 -19.35 44.76 25.08
C LEU A 283 -19.39 45.87 26.15
N ALA A 284 -19.10 47.11 25.76
CA ALA A 284 -19.15 48.27 26.65
C ALA A 284 -19.85 49.48 26.01
N LYS A 285 -20.97 49.28 25.31
CA LYS A 285 -21.91 50.35 24.93
C LYS A 285 -23.36 49.86 24.87
N ARG A 286 -23.85 49.24 25.95
CA ARG A 286 -25.29 49.06 26.20
C ARG A 286 -25.59 49.11 27.70
N THR A 287 -25.20 50.21 28.34
CA THR A 287 -25.84 50.68 29.58
C THR A 287 -25.73 52.20 29.65
N MET A 288 -26.69 52.88 29.02
CA MET A 288 -27.25 54.15 29.47
C MET A 288 -28.75 54.08 29.19
#